data_AF-A0A1Y4QK17-F1
#
_entry.id   AF-A0A1Y4QK17-F1
#
_cell.length_a   1.000
_cell.length_b   1.000
_cell.length_c   1.000
_cell.angle_alpha   90.00
_cell.angle_beta   90.00
_cell.angle_gamma   90.00
#
_symmetry.space_group_name_H-M   'P 1'
#
loop_
_entity.id
_entity.type
_entity.pdbx_description
1 polymer ?
#
loop_
_entity_poly.entity_id
_entity_poly.type
_entity_poly.pdbx_seq_one_letter_code
_entity_poly.pdbx_strand_id
1 'polypeptide(L)'
;MLKLFGIALIYLSGITLAGILAVGLFLGLLLIKKQISHMTEEKWDIYFRKLSNHDFFIRGLIIYIIVLCLIAWLSFYIFSVLDYQYAKILSKVFILVGLGYVVFEYIKHKDEIIKKLNRLHE
;
A
#
# COMPACT_ATOMS: atom_id res chain seq x y z
N MET A 1 25.23 -15.20 -6.69
CA MET A 1 25.36 -13.73 -6.76
C MET A 1 24.28 -13.11 -7.66
N LEU A 2 24.31 -13.30 -8.99
CA LEU A 2 23.37 -12.62 -9.92
C LEU A 2 21.88 -12.84 -9.61
N LYS A 3 21.49 -14.07 -9.28
CA LYS A 3 20.10 -14.44 -8.95
C LYS A 3 19.57 -13.73 -7.69
N LEU A 4 20.42 -13.54 -6.67
CA LEU A 4 20.04 -12.82 -5.44
C LEU A 4 19.82 -11.34 -5.71
N PHE A 5 20.66 -10.74 -6.56
CA PHE A 5 20.50 -9.35 -6.98
C PHE A 5 19.19 -9.15 -7.75
N GLY A 6 18.84 -10.08 -8.66
CA GLY A 6 17.56 -10.06 -9.37
C GLY A 6 16.36 -10.13 -8.43
N ILE A 7 16.40 -10.99 -7.41
CA ILE A 7 15.34 -11.09 -6.39
C ILE A 7 15.20 -9.78 -5.61
N ALA A 8 16.32 -9.21 -5.15
CA ALA A 8 16.30 -7.95 -4.41
C ALA A 8 15.73 -6.81 -5.25
N LEU A 9 16.08 -6.75 -6.54
CA LEU A 9 15.60 -5.72 -7.47
C LEU A 9 14.10 -5.88 -7.74
N ILE A 10 13.60 -7.10 -7.90
CA ILE A 10 12.17 -7.40 -8.03
C ILE A 10 11.42 -7.00 -6.75
N TYR A 11 11.99 -7.26 -5.57
CA TYR A 11 11.35 -6.93 -4.30
C TYR A 11 11.29 -5.42 -4.09
N LEU A 12 12.40 -4.71 -4.31
CA LEU A 12 12.46 -3.28 -4.15
C LEU A 12 11.48 -2.58 -5.10
N SER A 13 11.56 -2.93 -6.39
CA SER A 13 10.66 -2.38 -7.41
C SER A 13 9.20 -2.72 -7.13
N GLY A 14 8.90 -3.97 -6.75
CA GLY A 14 7.55 -4.41 -6.41
C GLY A 14 6.94 -3.70 -5.20
N ILE A 15 7.71 -3.50 -4.12
CA ILE A 15 7.22 -2.79 -2.92
C ILE A 15 6.98 -1.32 -3.25
N THR A 16 7.90 -0.66 -3.97
CA THR A 16 7.72 0.74 -4.40
C THR A 16 6.49 0.89 -5.30
N LEU A 17 6.32 0.00 -6.27
CA LEU A 17 5.14 -0.02 -7.15
C LEU A 17 3.85 -0.26 -6.36
N ALA A 18 3.88 -1.16 -5.38
CA ALA A 18 2.72 -1.41 -4.52
C ALA A 18 2.32 -0.16 -3.73
N GLY A 19 3.29 0.59 -3.21
CA GLY A 19 3.04 1.87 -2.54
C GLY A 19 2.38 2.90 -3.47
N ILE A 20 2.94 3.10 -4.67
CA ILE A 20 2.40 4.04 -5.66
C ILE A 20 0.98 3.65 -6.07
N LEU A 21 0.75 2.38 -6.38
CA LEU A 21 -0.57 1.87 -6.77
C LEU A 21 -1.58 1.96 -5.62
N ALA A 22 -1.16 1.70 -4.38
CA ALA A 22 -2.05 1.83 -3.22
C ALA A 22 -2.50 3.28 -3.01
N VAL A 23 -1.58 4.25 -3.12
CA VAL A 23 -1.93 5.68 -3.07
C VAL A 23 -2.85 6.06 -4.24
N GLY A 24 -2.52 5.60 -5.45
CA GLY A 24 -3.35 5.85 -6.64
C GLY A 24 -4.76 5.30 -6.51
N LEU A 25 -4.92 4.07 -6.01
CA LEU A 25 -6.21 3.45 -5.75
C LEU A 25 -6.97 4.16 -4.64
N PHE A 26 -6.28 4.55 -3.56
CA PHE A 26 -6.90 5.32 -2.48
C PHE A 26 -7.48 6.64 -2.99
N LEU A 27 -6.71 7.40 -3.76
CA LEU A 27 -7.17 8.63 -4.40
C LEU A 27 -8.29 8.36 -5.41
N GLY A 28 -8.17 7.30 -6.21
CA GLY A 28 -9.21 6.89 -7.16
C GLY A 28 -10.54 6.59 -6.48
N LEU A 29 -10.53 5.90 -5.34
CA LEU A 29 -11.73 5.64 -4.53
C LEU A 29 -12.35 6.94 -4.00
N LEU A 30 -11.53 7.92 -3.60
CA LEU A 30 -12.02 9.25 -3.20
C LEU A 30 -12.66 10.01 -4.37
N LEU A 31 -12.08 9.91 -5.58
CA LEU A 31 -12.65 10.52 -6.79
C LEU A 31 -13.97 9.88 -7.20
N ILE A 32 -14.07 8.55 -7.14
CA ILE A 32 -15.32 7.83 -7.40
C ILE A 32 -16.38 8.25 -6.38
N LYS A 33 -16.02 8.33 -5.09
CA LYS A 33 -16.90 8.80 -4.02
C LYS A 33 -17.34 10.25 -4.24
N LYS A 34 -16.44 11.11 -4.75
CA LYS A 34 -16.77 12.50 -5.13
C LYS A 34 -17.89 12.53 -6.17
N GLN A 35 -17.77 11.71 -7.23
CA GLN A 35 -18.74 11.65 -8.32
C GLN A 35 -20.09 11.06 -7.86
N ILE A 36 -20.08 9.92 -7.18
CA ILE A 36 -21.32 9.21 -6.80
C ILE A 36 -22.10 9.97 -5.72
N SER A 37 -21.42 10.49 -4.69
CA SER A 37 -22.09 11.12 -3.54
C SER A 37 -22.27 12.63 -3.68
N HIS A 38 -21.92 13.22 -4.84
CA HIS A 38 -21.89 14.67 -5.07
C HIS A 38 -21.30 15.40 -3.86
N MET A 39 -20.09 15.02 -3.48
CA MET A 39 -19.46 15.53 -2.27
C MET A 39 -19.08 17.00 -2.47
N THR A 40 -19.80 17.89 -1.79
CA THR A 40 -19.46 19.31 -1.59
C THR A 40 -18.34 19.45 -0.54
N GLU A 41 -17.71 20.62 -0.47
CA GLU A 41 -16.64 20.91 0.50
C GLU A 41 -17.09 20.63 1.94
N GLU A 42 -18.28 21.09 2.35
CA GLU A 42 -18.83 20.83 3.68
C GLU A 42 -18.98 19.33 3.99
N LYS A 43 -19.42 18.52 3.00
CA LYS A 43 -19.56 17.07 3.20
C LYS A 43 -18.20 16.39 3.30
N TRP A 44 -17.18 16.88 2.60
CA TRP A 44 -15.80 16.40 2.72
C TRP A 44 -15.22 16.71 4.09
N ASP A 45 -15.43 17.92 4.59
CA ASP A 45 -15.01 18.33 5.94
C ASP A 45 -15.65 17.46 7.02
N ILE A 46 -16.96 17.23 6.94
CA ILE A 46 -17.65 16.34 7.88
C ILE A 46 -17.11 14.90 7.77
N TYR A 47 -16.82 14.42 6.56
CA TYR A 47 -16.30 13.08 6.33
C TYR A 47 -14.91 12.89 6.93
N PHE A 48 -13.97 13.82 6.69
CA PHE A 48 -12.62 13.74 7.23
C PHE A 48 -12.58 14.02 8.73
N ARG A 49 -13.41 14.96 9.24
CA ARG A 49 -13.52 15.19 10.69
C ARG A 49 -14.01 13.97 11.47
N LYS A 50 -14.97 13.24 10.91
CA LYS A 50 -15.47 12.00 11.53
C LYS A 50 -14.53 10.81 11.39
N LEU A 51 -13.57 10.89 10.47
CA LEU A 51 -12.65 9.79 10.20
C LEU A 51 -11.58 9.75 11.29
N SER A 52 -11.59 8.69 12.10
CA SER A 52 -10.53 8.48 13.09
C SER A 52 -9.19 8.22 12.40
N ASN A 53 -8.11 8.64 13.06
CA ASN A 53 -6.74 8.37 12.63
C ASN A 53 -6.51 6.86 12.38
N HIS A 54 -7.13 6.04 13.22
CA HIS A 54 -7.07 4.58 13.12
C HIS A 54 -7.82 4.05 11.89
N ASP A 55 -8.99 4.60 11.57
CA ASP A 55 -9.80 4.16 10.42
C ASP A 55 -9.15 4.53 9.09
N PHE A 56 -8.52 5.71 9.02
CA PHE A 56 -7.74 6.12 7.86
C PHE A 56 -6.58 5.14 7.60
N PHE A 57 -5.84 4.80 8.65
CA PHE A 57 -4.72 3.85 8.55
C PHE A 57 -5.19 2.46 8.13
N ILE A 58 -6.25 1.92 8.75
CA ILE A 58 -6.78 0.60 8.38
C ILE A 58 -7.22 0.56 6.92
N ARG A 59 -7.91 1.60 6.43
CA ARG A 59 -8.33 1.65 5.01
C ARG A 59 -7.13 1.68 4.07
N GLY A 60 -6.11 2.48 4.39
CA GLY A 60 -4.85 2.51 3.64
C GLY A 60 -4.14 1.15 3.65
N LEU A 61 -4.08 0.50 4.81
CA LEU A 61 -3.47 -0.81 4.98
C LEU A 61 -4.20 -1.90 4.18
N ILE A 62 -5.54 -1.92 4.21
CA ILE A 62 -6.34 -2.86 3.43
C ILE A 62 -6.05 -2.70 1.93
N ILE A 63 -6.05 -1.47 1.41
CA ILE A 63 -5.77 -1.20 0.00
C ILE A 63 -4.34 -1.63 -0.34
N TYR A 64 -3.37 -1.31 0.53
CA TYR A 64 -2.00 -1.74 0.33
C TYR A 64 -1.85 -3.26 0.30
N ILE A 65 -2.52 -4.00 1.18
CA ILE A 65 -2.51 -5.47 1.20
C ILE A 65 -3.09 -6.04 -0.10
N ILE A 66 -4.20 -5.49 -0.59
CA ILE A 66 -4.82 -5.93 -1.86
C ILE A 66 -3.82 -5.75 -3.01
N VAL A 67 -3.18 -4.58 -3.10
CA VAL A 67 -2.16 -4.31 -4.12
C VAL A 67 -0.96 -5.22 -3.96
N LEU A 68 -0.50 -5.45 -2.74
CA LEU A 68 0.64 -6.31 -2.46
C LEU A 68 0.36 -7.75 -2.90
N CYS A 69 -0.85 -8.26 -2.71
CA CYS A 69 -1.29 -9.55 -3.22
C CYS A 69 -1.29 -9.61 -4.75
N LEU A 70 -1.74 -8.54 -5.42
CA LEU A 70 -1.70 -8.44 -6.90
C LEU A 70 -0.25 -8.44 -7.42
N ILE A 71 0.63 -7.65 -6.81
CA ILE A 71 2.05 -7.62 -7.17
C ILE A 71 2.74 -8.94 -6.84
N ALA A 72 2.37 -9.62 -5.75
CA ALA A 72 2.90 -10.93 -5.41
C ALA A 72 2.51 -12.00 -6.45
N TRP A 73 1.26 -11.95 -6.94
CA TRP A 73 0.82 -12.79 -8.06
C TRP A 73 1.64 -12.51 -9.31
N LEU A 74 1.84 -11.24 -9.66
CA LEU A 74 2.65 -10.84 -10.81
C LEU A 74 4.11 -11.30 -10.66
N SER A 75 4.66 -11.16 -9.45
CA SER A 75 6.01 -11.60 -9.09
C SER A 75 6.17 -13.11 -9.23
N PHE A 76 5.14 -13.89 -8.87
CA PHE A 76 5.13 -15.34 -9.10
C PHE A 76 5.32 -15.68 -10.58
N TYR A 77 4.58 -15.00 -11.45
CA TYR A 77 4.69 -15.20 -12.90
C TYR A 77 6.10 -14.84 -13.40
N ILE A 78 6.64 -13.70 -12.97
CA ILE A 78 8.00 -13.25 -13.30
C ILE A 78 9.04 -14.29 -12.84
N PHE A 79 8.95 -14.77 -11.59
CA PHE A 79 9.87 -15.78 -11.07
C PHE A 79 9.76 -17.13 -11.79
N SER A 80 8.55 -17.51 -12.22
CA SER A 80 8.33 -18.72 -13.01
C SER A 80 8.92 -18.61 -14.42
N VAL A 81 8.76 -17.47 -15.10
CA VAL A 81 9.36 -17.24 -16.44
C VAL A 81 10.89 -17.21 -16.37
N LEU A 82 11.45 -16.68 -15.28
CA LEU A 82 12.89 -16.61 -15.06
C LEU A 82 13.51 -17.92 -14.49
N ASP A 83 12.73 -19.00 -14.44
CA ASP A 83 13.13 -20.35 -14.00
C ASP A 83 13.77 -20.38 -12.58
N TYR A 84 13.21 -19.59 -11.66
CA TYR A 84 13.59 -19.64 -10.25
C TYR A 84 12.91 -20.85 -9.57
N GLN A 85 13.71 -21.81 -9.09
CA GLN A 85 13.21 -23.06 -8.48
C GLN A 85 12.26 -22.88 -7.29
N TYR A 86 12.24 -21.72 -6.65
CA TYR A 86 11.43 -21.43 -5.46
C TYR A 86 10.42 -20.29 -5.66
N ALA A 87 9.97 -20.04 -6.90
CA ALA A 87 9.05 -18.94 -7.25
C ALA A 87 7.84 -18.79 -6.31
N LYS A 88 7.20 -19.90 -5.91
CA LYS A 88 6.07 -19.90 -4.96
C LYS A 88 6.46 -19.40 -3.57
N ILE A 89 7.62 -19.83 -3.06
CA ILE A 89 8.11 -19.45 -1.73
C ILE A 89 8.54 -17.98 -1.76
N LEU A 90 9.28 -17.56 -2.79
CA LEU A 90 9.67 -16.16 -2.96
C LEU A 90 8.45 -15.24 -2.98
N SER A 91 7.39 -15.59 -3.72
CA SER A 91 6.19 -14.75 -3.79
C SER A 91 5.48 -14.61 -2.44
N LYS A 92 5.49 -15.65 -1.60
CA LYS A 92 4.97 -15.57 -0.21
C LYS A 92 5.87 -14.71 0.68
N VAL A 93 7.18 -14.87 0.56
CA VAL A 93 8.16 -14.06 1.31
C VAL A 93 8.05 -12.59 0.90
N PHE A 94 7.80 -12.28 -0.36
CA PHE A 94 7.56 -10.92 -0.84
C PHE A 94 6.40 -10.26 -0.08
N ILE A 95 5.28 -10.95 0.12
CA ILE A 95 4.15 -10.44 0.89
C ILE A 95 4.56 -10.14 2.34
N LEU A 96 5.29 -11.06 2.98
CA LEU A 96 5.77 -10.85 4.36
C LEU A 96 6.72 -9.67 4.48
N VAL A 97 7.66 -9.53 3.53
CA VAL A 97 8.61 -8.40 3.51
C VAL A 97 7.88 -7.08 3.24
N GLY A 98 6.94 -7.06 2.30
CA GLY A 98 6.15 -5.86 1.98
C GLY A 98 5.24 -5.42 3.12
N LEU A 99 4.67 -6.36 3.87
CA LEU A 99 3.93 -6.09 5.10
C LEU A 99 4.84 -5.55 6.20
N GLY A 100 5.96 -6.23 6.45
CA GLY A 100 6.94 -5.81 7.44
C GLY A 100 7.48 -4.41 7.16
N TYR A 101 7.76 -4.10 5.89
CA TYR A 101 8.18 -2.76 5.46
C TYR A 101 7.16 -1.68 5.82
N VAL A 102 5.88 -1.87 5.50
CA VAL A 102 4.85 -0.87 5.81
C VAL A 102 4.62 -0.70 7.31
N VAL A 103 4.63 -1.80 8.08
CA VAL A 103 4.50 -1.71 9.53
C VAL A 103 5.70 -0.99 10.13
N PHE A 104 6.91 -1.29 9.66
CA PHE A 104 8.13 -0.63 10.12
C PHE A 104 8.13 0.87 9.77
N GLU A 105 7.78 1.21 8.53
CA GLU A 105 7.69 2.60 8.07
C GLU A 105 6.64 3.38 8.87
N TYR A 106 5.50 2.74 9.16
CA TYR A 106 4.47 3.32 10.02
C TYR A 106 4.96 3.58 11.44
N ILE A 107 5.64 2.62 12.07
CA ILE A 107 6.19 2.80 13.43
C ILE A 107 7.22 3.92 13.44
N LYS A 108 8.10 3.96 12.43
CA LYS A 108 9.17 4.95 12.30
C LYS A 108 8.64 6.37 12.11
N HIS A 109 7.59 6.53 11.30
CA HIS A 109 6.99 7.83 10.99
C HIS A 109 5.70 8.10 11.76
N LYS A 110 5.39 7.30 12.78
CA LYS A 110 4.11 7.34 13.51
C LYS A 110 3.78 8.74 14.01
N ASP A 111 4.73 9.38 14.68
CA ASP A 111 4.51 10.70 15.29
C ASP A 111 4.29 11.79 14.23
N GLU A 112 4.99 11.71 13.10
CA GLU A 112 4.79 12.63 11.96
C GLU A 112 3.43 12.41 11.28
N ILE A 113 3.03 11.15 11.11
CA ILE A 113 1.73 10.79 10.52
C ILE A 113 0.60 11.28 11.41
N ILE A 114 0.67 11.01 12.72
CA ILE A 114 -0.34 11.47 13.68
C ILE A 114 -0.40 13.00 13.70
N LYS A 115 0.75 13.68 13.67
CA LYS A 115 0.79 15.15 13.62
C LYS A 115 0.16 15.73 12.35
N LYS A 116 0.41 15.12 11.18
CA LYS A 116 -0.22 15.53 9.91
C LYS A 116 -1.72 15.25 9.89
N LEU A 117 -2.14 14.14 10.49
CA LEU A 117 -3.54 13.74 10.55
C LEU A 117 -4.33 14.64 11.50
N ASN A 118 -3.77 14.99 12.66
CA ASN A 118 -4.41 15.93 13.59
C ASN A 118 -4.60 17.33 12.97
N ARG A 119 -3.70 17.78 12.08
CA ARG A 119 -3.89 19.03 11.32
C ARG A 119 -5.06 18.98 10.34
N LEU A 120 -5.49 17.80 9.92
CA LEU A 120 -6.69 17.63 9.08
C LEU A 120 -7.97 17.66 9.91
N HIS A 121 -7.86 17.58 11.25
CA HIS A 121 -8.99 17.65 12.18
C HIS A 121 -9.21 19.04 12.79
N GLU A 122 -8.17 19.89 12.84
CA GLU A 122 -8.26 21.32 13.19
C GLU A 122 -9.03 22.10 12.11
#